data_AF-K1V5B2-F1
#
_entry.id   AF-K1V5B2-F1
#
_cell.length_a   1.000
_cell.length_b   1.000
_cell.length_c   1.000
_cell.angle_alpha   90.00
_cell.angle_beta   90.00
_cell.angle_gamma   90.00
#
_symmetry.space_group_name_H-M   'P 1'
#
loop_
_entity.id
_entity.type
_entity.pdbx_description
1 polymer ?
#
loop_
_entity_poly.entity_id
_entity_poly.type
_entity_poly.pdbx_seq_one_letter_code
_entity_poly.pdbx_strand_id
1 'polypeptide(L)'
;MAFGMGKSNAKIYVQSSEGIRFSDVAGEDEAKENLSEIVDYLHNPKKYTDVGASMPKGVLLVGPPGTGKTMLAKAVAGESNVPFFSMSGS
;
A
#
# COMPACT_ATOMS: atom_id res chain seq x y z
N MET A 1 16.52 6.71 35.61
CA MET A 1 17.23 6.81 34.31
C MET A 1 16.25 6.42 33.22
N ALA A 2 15.85 7.37 32.38
CA ALA A 2 14.92 7.12 31.27
C ALA A 2 15.74 6.94 29.99
N PHE A 3 15.69 5.76 29.37
CA PHE A 3 16.31 5.49 28.08
C PHE A 3 15.36 4.66 27.19
N GLY A 4 14.65 5.35 26.30
CA GLY A 4 14.67 4.99 24.88
C GLY A 4 13.77 3.88 24.34
N MET A 5 12.60 3.57 24.92
CA MET A 5 11.58 2.73 24.25
C MET A 5 10.55 3.65 23.57
N GLY A 6 10.71 3.97 22.28
CA GLY A 6 9.69 4.79 21.60
C GLY A 6 10.01 5.38 20.22
N LYS A 7 11.17 5.11 19.61
CA LYS A 7 11.42 5.54 18.22
C LYS A 7 11.19 4.37 17.28
N SER A 8 10.11 4.43 16.50
CA SER A 8 9.87 3.46 15.42
C SER A 8 11.01 3.56 14.40
N ASN A 9 11.68 2.44 14.13
CA ASN A 9 12.69 2.32 13.08
C ASN A 9 12.02 2.10 11.71
N ALA A 10 10.99 2.90 11.39
CA ALA A 10 10.34 2.82 10.09
C ALA A 10 11.35 3.27 9.02
N LYS A 11 11.70 2.36 8.10
CA LYS A 11 12.54 2.73 6.96
C LYS A 11 11.67 3.57 6.03
N ILE A 12 11.96 4.87 5.95
CA ILE A 12 11.31 5.76 5.01
C ILE A 12 11.84 5.41 3.62
N TYR A 13 11.01 4.78 2.79
CA TYR A 13 11.23 4.80 1.35
C TYR A 13 10.74 6.17 0.86
N VAL A 14 11.68 7.11 0.72
CA VAL A 14 11.39 8.45 0.19
C VAL A 14 11.08 8.32 -1.30
N GLN A 15 10.05 9.07 -1.73
CA GLN A 15 9.45 9.13 -3.06
C GLN A 15 10.34 8.63 -4.20
N SER A 16 9.94 7.54 -4.82
CA SER A 16 10.33 7.30 -6.20
C SER A 16 9.27 7.94 -7.07
N SER A 17 9.63 9.02 -7.76
CA SER A 17 8.95 9.47 -8.98
C SER A 17 8.92 8.38 -10.08
N GLU A 18 9.63 7.26 -9.86
CA GLU A 18 9.74 6.04 -10.69
C GLU A 18 9.40 4.79 -9.84
N GLY A 19 8.27 4.79 -9.14
CA GLY A 19 7.85 3.65 -8.30
C GLY A 19 7.40 2.43 -9.12
N ILE A 20 7.44 1.24 -8.48
CA ILE A 20 6.82 0.01 -9.01
C ILE A 20 5.33 0.30 -9.27
N ARG A 21 4.80 -0.18 -10.40
CA ARG A 21 3.39 -0.08 -10.81
C ARG A 21 2.74 -1.46 -10.91
N PHE A 22 1.43 -1.52 -11.11
CA PHE A 22 0.73 -2.79 -11.34
C PHE A 22 1.22 -3.51 -12.60
N SER A 23 1.72 -2.76 -13.59
CA SER A 23 2.36 -3.32 -14.79
C SER A 23 3.62 -4.13 -14.48
N ASP A 24 4.28 -3.85 -13.37
CA ASP A 24 5.53 -4.52 -12.99
C ASP A 24 5.30 -5.79 -12.15
N VAL A 25 4.05 -6.05 -11.77
CA VAL A 25 3.63 -7.27 -11.08
C VAL A 25 3.02 -8.20 -12.12
N ALA A 26 3.54 -9.42 -12.29
CA ALA A 26 2.91 -10.41 -13.16
C ALA A 26 1.84 -11.22 -12.41
N GLY A 27 0.72 -11.53 -13.08
CA GLY A 27 -0.39 -12.29 -12.49
C GLY A 27 -1.12 -11.53 -11.37
N GLU A 28 -1.68 -12.29 -10.42
CA GLU A 28 -2.43 -11.76 -9.26
C GLU A 28 -3.60 -10.85 -9.67
N ASP A 29 -4.29 -11.20 -10.76
CA ASP A 29 -5.29 -10.34 -11.39
C ASP A 29 -6.44 -9.96 -10.44
N GLU A 30 -6.95 -10.92 -9.67
CA GLU A 30 -7.97 -10.66 -8.64
C GLU A 30 -7.47 -9.72 -7.53
N ALA A 31 -6.20 -9.87 -7.11
CA ALA A 31 -5.63 -9.01 -6.09
C ALA A 31 -5.43 -7.58 -6.61
N LYS A 32 -4.96 -7.44 -7.86
CA LYS A 32 -4.83 -6.13 -8.52
C LYS A 32 -6.17 -5.46 -8.72
N GLU A 33 -7.20 -6.19 -9.11
CA GLU A 33 -8.56 -5.65 -9.27
C GLU A 33 -9.07 -5.10 -7.93
N ASN A 34 -9.00 -5.87 -6.84
CA ASN A 34 -9.39 -5.40 -5.51
C ASN A 34 -8.56 -4.20 -5.04
N LEU A 35 -7.26 -4.22 -5.28
CA LEU A 35 -6.37 -3.12 -4.90
C LEU A 35 -6.56 -1.88 -5.78
N SER A 36 -7.05 -2.02 -7.02
CA SER A 36 -7.37 -0.90 -7.90
C SER A 36 -8.53 -0.05 -7.35
N GLU A 37 -9.45 -0.65 -6.60
CA GLU A 37 -10.51 0.10 -5.90
C GLU A 37 -9.92 1.02 -4.82
N ILE A 38 -8.89 0.55 -4.10
CA ILE A 38 -8.18 1.37 -3.11
C ILE A 38 -7.48 2.54 -3.80
N VAL A 39 -6.86 2.29 -4.96
CA VAL A 39 -6.22 3.32 -5.78
C VAL A 39 -7.25 4.34 -6.28
N ASP A 40 -8.40 3.91 -6.80
CA ASP A 40 -9.47 4.81 -7.26
C ASP A 40 -10.03 5.65 -6.11
N TYR A 41 -10.20 5.05 -4.93
CA TYR A 41 -10.62 5.80 -3.74
C TYR A 41 -9.62 6.89 -3.38
N LEU A 42 -8.32 6.60 -3.40
CA LEU A 42 -7.28 7.59 -3.06
C LEU A 42 -7.26 8.76 -4.04
N HIS A 43 -7.54 8.51 -5.32
CA HIS A 43 -7.66 9.57 -6.33
C HIS A 43 -9.00 10.32 -6.27
N ASN A 44 -10.09 9.62 -5.96
CA ASN A 44 -11.46 10.12 -6.07
C ASN A 44 -12.28 9.94 -4.77
N PRO A 45 -11.82 10.41 -3.60
CA PRO A 45 -12.47 10.08 -2.32
C PRO A 45 -13.92 10.59 -2.22
N LYS A 46 -14.23 11.72 -2.88
CA LYS A 46 -15.58 12.31 -2.89
C LYS A 46 -16.63 11.37 -3.47
N LYS A 47 -16.31 10.71 -4.59
CA LYS A 47 -17.19 9.75 -5.28
C LYS A 47 -17.71 8.68 -4.32
N TYR A 48 -16.87 8.24 -3.40
CA TYR A 48 -17.20 7.22 -2.42
C TYR A 48 -17.91 7.80 -1.19
N THR A 49 -17.49 8.96 -0.68
CA THR A 49 -18.17 9.59 0.45
C THR A 49 -19.60 10.01 0.11
N ASP A 50 -19.87 10.42 -1.13
CA ASP A 50 -21.19 10.86 -1.59
C ASP A 50 -22.23 9.73 -1.59
N VAL A 51 -21.77 8.48 -1.76
CA VAL A 51 -22.61 7.27 -1.67
C VAL A 51 -22.57 6.63 -0.28
N GLY A 52 -21.93 7.28 0.71
CA GLY A 52 -21.79 6.78 2.07
C GLY A 52 -20.77 5.64 2.23
N ALA A 53 -19.94 5.38 1.22
CA ALA A 53 -18.89 4.36 1.30
C ALA A 53 -17.69 4.86 2.13
N SER A 54 -17.18 3.97 2.96
CA SER A 54 -16.06 4.25 3.86
C SER A 54 -14.80 3.51 3.40
N MET A 55 -13.66 4.20 3.44
CA MET A 55 -12.36 3.63 3.08
C MET A 55 -12.00 2.47 4.03
N PRO A 56 -11.60 1.30 3.49
CA PRO A 56 -10.97 0.25 4.29
C PRO A 56 -9.76 0.80 5.06
N LYS A 57 -9.68 0.50 6.36
CA LYS A 57 -8.59 1.01 7.21
C LYS A 57 -7.27 0.28 7.03
N GLY A 58 -7.30 -0.90 6.42
CA GLY A 58 -6.12 -1.69 6.12
C GLY A 58 -6.46 -2.88 5.26
N VAL A 59 -5.45 -3.42 4.59
CA VAL A 59 -5.52 -4.61 3.76
C VAL A 59 -4.47 -5.60 4.28
N LEU A 60 -4.86 -6.87 4.44
CA LEU A 60 -3.95 -7.94 4.82
C LEU A 60 -3.71 -8.84 3.61
N LEU A 61 -2.49 -8.81 3.07
CA LEU A 61 -2.07 -9.70 1.99
C LEU A 61 -1.51 -11.00 2.59
N VAL A 62 -2.10 -12.14 2.27
CA VAL A 62 -1.70 -13.46 2.79
C VAL A 62 -1.24 -14.36 1.65
N GLY A 63 -0.18 -15.14 1.89
CA GLY A 63 0.31 -16.14 0.93
C GLY A 63 1.74 -16.59 1.25
N PRO A 64 2.23 -17.66 0.58
CA PRO A 64 3.59 -18.19 0.74
C PRO A 64 4.70 -17.12 0.57
N PRO A 65 5.91 -17.32 1.13
CA PRO A 65 7.03 -16.40 0.87
C PRO A 65 7.33 -16.32 -0.63
N GLY A 66 7.70 -15.12 -1.11
CA GLY A 66 8.06 -14.90 -2.52
C GLY A 66 6.91 -14.59 -3.49
N THR A 67 5.65 -14.61 -3.05
CA THR A 67 4.47 -14.36 -3.93
C THR A 67 4.14 -12.87 -4.18
N GLY A 68 5.15 -12.00 -4.19
CA GLY A 68 4.92 -10.60 -4.59
C GLY A 68 4.12 -9.69 -3.64
N LYS A 69 3.70 -10.13 -2.44
CA LYS A 69 2.92 -9.29 -1.49
C LYS A 69 3.48 -7.88 -1.24
N THR A 70 4.77 -7.78 -0.92
CA THR A 70 5.42 -6.48 -0.70
C THR A 70 5.55 -5.68 -2.00
N MET A 71 5.66 -6.36 -3.13
CA MET A 71 5.73 -5.73 -4.46
C MET A 71 4.37 -5.14 -4.85
N LEU A 72 3.28 -5.87 -4.61
CA LEU A 72 1.91 -5.37 -4.74
C LEU A 72 1.65 -4.16 -3.85
N ALA A 73 2.06 -4.19 -2.57
CA ALA A 73 1.90 -3.04 -1.67
C ALA A 73 2.66 -1.80 -2.17
N LYS A 74 3.86 -1.98 -2.73
CA LYS A 74 4.60 -0.89 -3.39
C LYS A 74 3.91 -0.40 -4.66
N ALA A 75 3.37 -1.32 -5.46
CA ALA A 75 2.64 -1.01 -6.68
C ALA A 75 1.41 -0.13 -6.41
N VAL A 76 0.62 -0.43 -5.37
CA VAL A 76 -0.52 0.39 -4.93
C VAL A 76 -0.10 1.83 -4.63
N ALA A 77 1.02 2.01 -3.92
CA ALA A 77 1.54 3.33 -3.62
C ALA A 77 2.03 4.07 -4.88
N GLY A 78 2.66 3.33 -5.82
CA GLY A 78 3.07 3.86 -7.12
C GLY A 78 1.89 4.31 -7.98
N GLU A 79 0.82 3.52 -8.06
CA GLU A 79 -0.39 3.88 -8.82
C GLU A 79 -1.16 5.05 -8.20
N SER A 80 -1.14 5.15 -6.87
CA SER A 80 -1.80 6.24 -6.14
C SER A 80 -0.94 7.50 -6.06
N ASN A 81 0.33 7.42 -6.46
CA ASN A 81 1.33 8.49 -6.32
C ASN A 81 1.44 9.02 -4.87
N VAL A 82 1.40 8.11 -3.90
CA VAL A 82 1.50 8.43 -2.46
C VAL A 82 2.79 7.90 -1.85
N PRO A 83 3.27 8.46 -0.71
CA PRO A 83 4.43 7.93 -0.01
C PRO A 83 4.21 6.48 0.47
N PHE A 84 5.23 5.64 0.38
CA PHE A 84 5.22 4.27 0.90
C PHE A 84 6.10 4.13 2.14
N PHE A 85 5.49 3.90 3.29
CA PHE A 85 6.20 3.66 4.54
C PHE A 85 6.30 2.16 4.81
N SER A 86 7.51 1.66 5.06
CA SER A 86 7.74 0.24 5.34
C SER A 86 8.30 0.03 6.75
N MET A 87 7.66 -0.86 7.50
CA MET A 87 8.08 -1.26 8.84
C MET A 87 7.95 -2.77 8.96
N SER A 88 8.95 -3.41 9.58
CA SER A 88 8.86 -4.82 9.96
C SER A 88 8.23 -4.92 11.36
N GLY A 89 7.35 -5.89 11.55
CA GLY A 89 6.75 -6.18 12.87
C GLY A 89 7.58 -7.10 13.75
N SER A 90 8.74 -7.55 13.26
CA SER A 90 9.70 -8.44 13.94
C SER A 90 10.63 -7.68 14.88
#